data_AF-A0A937B166-F1
#
_entry.id   AF-A0A937B166-F1
#
_cell.length_a   1.000
_cell.length_b   1.000
_cell.length_c   1.000
_cell.angle_alpha   90.00
_cell.angle_beta   90.00
_cell.angle_gamma   90.00
#
_symmetry.space_group_name_H-M   'P 1'
#
loop_
_entity.id
_entity.type
_entity.pdbx_description
1 polymer ?
#
loop_
_entity_poly.entity_id
_entity_poly.type
_entity_poly.pdbx_seq_one_letter_code
_entity_poly.pdbx_strand_id
1 'polypeptide(L)'
;MVTSKEFIFFKCGKHYYLDITYISYTFLFIYLSFDITIFWKICSSIFIFNLFYFSTFAKKIQLDLSHFETAANQLEQYRSIFQKIESENFESKLLNQLQGKLVEGNYKASTAISKLSSYIDSLHTMLNLPIAVLFNGIFLFHVRKYLDLLKWKQSSNANFVEAFEVIGRVEALNSLANFSFNNPAYVFSEINERKMIQFQNLGHPLIPEKFE
;
A
#
# COMPACT_ATOMS: atom_id res chain seq x y z
N MET A 1 0.22 14.72 -9.23
CA MET A 1 1.16 14.95 -10.36
C MET A 1 2.56 14.63 -9.87
N VAL A 2 3.21 13.60 -10.42
CA VAL A 2 4.63 13.29 -10.17
C VAL A 2 5.45 14.38 -10.86
N THR A 3 6.35 15.04 -10.14
CA THR A 3 7.13 16.18 -10.68
C THR A 3 8.15 15.68 -11.71
N SER A 4 8.53 16.50 -12.70
CA SER A 4 9.46 16.11 -13.78
C SER A 4 10.82 15.60 -13.26
N LYS A 5 11.24 16.01 -12.07
CA LYS A 5 12.44 15.53 -11.37
C LYS A 5 12.31 14.08 -10.87
N GLU A 6 11.12 13.67 -10.44
CA GLU A 6 10.84 12.29 -10.01
C GLU A 6 10.82 11.32 -11.20
N PHE A 7 10.46 11.82 -12.40
CA PHE A 7 10.43 11.05 -13.64
C PHE A 7 11.84 10.69 -14.17
N ILE A 8 12.82 11.59 -14.01
CA ILE A 8 14.24 11.31 -14.35
C ILE A 8 14.83 10.24 -13.40
N PHE A 9 14.46 10.29 -12.12
CA PHE A 9 14.81 9.28 -11.11
C PHE A 9 14.27 7.88 -11.43
N PHE A 10 13.06 7.82 -11.99
CA PHE A 10 12.38 6.57 -12.35
C PHE A 10 13.11 5.74 -13.40
N LYS A 11 13.76 6.39 -14.37
CA LYS A 11 14.48 5.72 -15.47
C LYS A 11 15.73 4.98 -15.00
N CYS A 12 16.35 5.45 -13.91
CA CYS A 12 17.60 4.89 -13.38
C CYS A 12 17.38 3.62 -12.53
N GLY A 13 16.23 3.51 -11.86
CA GLY A 13 15.97 2.42 -10.90
C GLY A 13 15.59 1.05 -11.48
N LYS A 14 15.64 0.84 -12.81
CA LYS A 14 15.27 -0.44 -13.46
C LYS A 14 16.45 -1.40 -13.64
N HIS A 15 17.69 -0.91 -13.49
CA HIS A 15 18.91 -1.69 -13.74
C HIS A 15 19.63 -2.23 -12.48
N TYR A 16 19.19 -1.81 -11.28
CA TYR A 16 19.97 -2.00 -10.05
C TYR A 16 20.11 -3.45 -9.52
N TYR A 17 19.21 -4.37 -9.87
CA TYR A 17 19.32 -5.77 -9.40
C TYR A 17 20.29 -6.62 -10.22
N LEU A 18 20.48 -6.27 -11.50
CA LEU A 18 21.56 -6.83 -12.32
C LEU A 18 22.93 -6.27 -11.90
N ASP A 19 22.95 -5.16 -11.15
CA ASP A 19 24.19 -4.50 -10.73
C ASP A 19 24.85 -5.18 -9.52
N ILE A 20 24.14 -5.85 -8.60
CA ILE A 20 24.79 -6.38 -7.36
C ILE A 20 25.78 -7.50 -7.65
N THR A 21 25.46 -8.41 -8.57
CA THR A 21 26.38 -9.48 -9.01
C THR A 21 27.56 -8.89 -9.77
N TYR A 22 27.33 -7.96 -10.70
CA TYR A 22 28.40 -7.24 -11.41
C TYR A 22 29.28 -6.39 -10.48
N ILE A 23 28.71 -5.75 -9.47
CA ILE A 23 29.42 -4.99 -8.43
C ILE A 23 30.30 -5.94 -7.60
N SER A 24 29.81 -7.14 -7.28
CA SER A 24 30.61 -8.13 -6.55
C SER A 24 31.81 -8.66 -7.36
N TYR A 25 31.62 -8.93 -8.66
CA TYR A 25 32.71 -9.37 -9.55
C TYR A 25 33.72 -8.26 -9.84
N THR A 26 33.26 -7.00 -9.97
CA THR A 26 34.16 -5.85 -10.14
C THR A 26 34.94 -5.54 -8.87
N PHE A 27 34.33 -5.67 -7.68
CA PHE A 27 35.05 -5.58 -6.41
C PHE A 27 36.14 -6.66 -6.27
N LEU A 28 35.83 -7.92 -6.63
CA LEU A 28 36.78 -9.02 -6.59
C LEU A 28 37.94 -8.83 -7.59
N PHE A 29 37.63 -8.35 -8.80
CA PHE A 29 38.63 -8.07 -9.83
C PHE A 29 39.59 -6.93 -9.42
N ILE A 30 39.06 -5.86 -8.81
CA ILE A 30 39.87 -4.74 -8.30
C ILE A 30 40.74 -5.20 -7.12
N TYR A 31 40.22 -6.03 -6.22
CA TYR A 31 40.97 -6.60 -5.09
C TYR A 31 42.14 -7.48 -5.55
N LEU A 32 41.97 -8.25 -6.63
CA LEU A 32 43.02 -9.12 -7.18
C LEU A 32 44.05 -8.36 -8.05
N SER A 33 43.67 -7.20 -8.62
CA SER A 33 44.50 -6.49 -9.61
C SER A 33 45.28 -5.29 -9.06
N PHE A 34 44.92 -4.77 -7.89
CA PHE A 34 45.51 -3.54 -7.32
C PHE A 34 46.04 -3.74 -5.90
N ASP A 35 46.95 -2.84 -5.48
CA ASP A 35 47.42 -2.74 -4.10
C ASP A 35 46.23 -2.52 -3.14
N ILE A 36 46.22 -3.22 -2.01
CA ILE A 36 45.21 -3.13 -0.95
C ILE A 36 44.95 -1.67 -0.52
N THR A 37 45.98 -0.82 -0.58
CA THR A 37 45.89 0.61 -0.24
C THR A 37 45.04 1.39 -1.22
N ILE A 38 45.10 1.06 -2.51
CA ILE A 38 44.31 1.70 -3.57
C ILE A 38 42.84 1.29 -3.45
N PHE A 39 42.58 0.01 -3.16
CA PHE A 39 41.25 -0.51 -2.96
C PHE A 39 40.48 0.24 -1.85
N TRP A 40 41.08 0.41 -0.67
CA TRP A 40 40.45 1.13 0.44
C TRP A 40 40.17 2.61 0.13
N LYS A 41 41.03 3.28 -0.65
CA LYS A 41 40.82 4.66 -1.10
C LYS A 41 39.61 4.78 -2.04
N ILE A 42 39.46 3.85 -2.99
CA ILE A 42 38.31 3.83 -3.89
C ILE A 42 37.02 3.57 -3.09
N CYS A 43 37.02 2.58 -2.20
CA CYS A 43 35.84 2.23 -1.39
C CYS A 43 35.39 3.39 -0.50
N SER A 44 36.32 4.05 0.19
CA SER A 44 36.01 5.20 1.05
C SER A 44 35.50 6.41 0.25
N SER A 45 36.05 6.66 -0.94
CA SER A 45 35.57 7.73 -1.82
C SER A 45 34.12 7.48 -2.28
N ILE A 46 33.79 6.26 -2.72
CA ILE A 46 32.42 5.87 -3.11
C ILE A 46 31.48 6.00 -1.90
N PHE A 47 31.91 5.56 -0.72
CA PHE A 47 31.11 5.63 0.50
C PHE A 47 30.75 7.09 0.86
N ILE A 48 31.72 7.99 0.82
CA ILE A 48 31.50 9.43 1.07
C ILE A 48 30.59 10.04 0.01
N PHE A 49 30.80 9.70 -1.27
CA PHE A 49 29.94 10.17 -2.36
C PHE A 49 28.48 9.74 -2.18
N ASN A 50 28.24 8.47 -1.81
CA ASN A 50 26.90 7.96 -1.53
C ASN A 50 26.25 8.66 -0.35
N LEU A 51 27.00 8.91 0.74
CA LEU A 51 26.48 9.68 1.88
C LEU A 51 26.12 11.11 1.49
N PHE A 52 26.96 11.78 0.71
CA PHE A 52 26.68 13.11 0.20
C PHE A 52 25.39 13.09 -0.64
N TYR A 53 25.26 12.14 -1.56
CA TYR A 53 24.06 11.99 -2.37
C TYR A 53 22.81 11.76 -1.50
N PHE A 54 22.84 10.81 -0.57
CA PHE A 54 21.73 10.57 0.37
C PHE A 54 21.35 11.83 1.16
N SER A 55 22.33 12.62 1.64
CA SER A 55 22.08 13.82 2.42
C SER A 55 21.24 14.87 1.69
N THR A 56 21.38 14.96 0.35
CA THR A 56 20.56 15.87 -0.47
C THR A 56 19.09 15.48 -0.53
N PHE A 57 18.77 14.18 -0.35
CA PHE A 57 17.41 13.66 -0.40
C PHE A 57 16.80 13.36 0.97
N ALA A 58 17.62 13.21 2.02
CA ALA A 58 17.18 12.78 3.34
C ALA A 58 16.01 13.61 3.90
N LYS A 59 16.08 14.94 3.79
CA LYS A 59 15.01 15.84 4.25
C LYS A 59 13.69 15.61 3.50
N LYS A 60 13.76 15.39 2.18
CA LYS A 60 12.56 15.13 1.37
C LYS A 60 11.94 13.78 1.74
N ILE A 61 12.76 12.74 1.86
CA ILE A 61 12.30 11.41 2.27
C ILE A 61 11.62 11.48 3.63
N GLN A 62 12.20 12.20 4.60
CA GLN A 62 11.64 12.36 5.93
C GLN A 62 10.30 13.11 5.94
N LEU A 63 10.18 14.18 5.15
CA LEU A 63 8.94 14.92 5.03
C LEU A 63 7.82 14.05 4.44
N ASP A 64 8.10 13.37 3.33
CA ASP A 64 7.11 12.51 2.69
C ASP A 64 6.74 11.31 3.56
N LEU A 65 7.70 10.74 4.29
CA LEU A 65 7.47 9.58 5.14
C LEU A 65 6.39 9.88 6.20
N SER A 66 6.40 11.05 6.83
CA SER A 66 5.39 11.39 7.84
C SER A 66 3.96 11.43 7.27
N HIS A 67 3.80 11.89 6.04
CA HIS A 67 2.52 11.86 5.32
C HIS A 67 2.10 10.44 4.97
N PHE A 68 3.02 9.61 4.47
CA PHE A 68 2.71 8.23 4.12
C PHE A 68 2.46 7.36 5.36
N GLU A 69 3.12 7.62 6.49
CA GLU A 69 2.97 6.88 7.75
C GLU A 69 1.55 7.01 8.30
N THR A 70 1.02 8.24 8.33
CA THR A 70 -0.37 8.48 8.77
C THR A 70 -1.36 7.70 7.90
N ALA A 71 -1.18 7.75 6.58
CA ALA A 71 -2.03 6.99 5.65
C ALA A 71 -1.85 5.48 5.85
N ALA A 72 -0.63 4.97 5.92
CA ALA A 72 -0.34 3.55 6.08
C ALA A 72 -0.97 2.98 7.36
N ASN A 73 -0.88 3.70 8.49
CA ASN A 73 -1.47 3.28 9.76
C ASN A 73 -3.01 3.19 9.69
N GLN A 74 -3.66 4.08 8.95
CA GLN A 74 -5.11 3.99 8.71
C GLN A 74 -5.44 2.79 7.82
N LEU A 75 -4.68 2.59 6.75
CA LEU A 75 -4.90 1.51 5.79
C LEU A 75 -4.64 0.13 6.40
N GLU A 76 -3.69 0.01 7.32
CA GLU A 76 -3.38 -1.23 8.02
C GLU A 76 -4.57 -1.71 8.87
N GLN A 77 -5.37 -0.79 9.43
CA GLN A 77 -6.59 -1.14 10.16
C GLN A 77 -7.63 -1.82 9.24
N TYR A 78 -7.69 -1.41 7.98
CA TYR A 78 -8.56 -2.04 6.98
C TYR A 78 -8.02 -3.35 6.44
N ARG A 79 -6.72 -3.68 6.65
CA ARG A 79 -6.10 -4.89 6.08
C ARG A 79 -6.85 -6.15 6.48
N SER A 80 -7.27 -6.26 7.73
CA SER A 80 -8.03 -7.42 8.23
C SER A 80 -9.40 -7.54 7.56
N ILE A 81 -10.07 -6.41 7.28
CA ILE A 81 -11.36 -6.37 6.58
C ILE A 81 -11.18 -6.83 5.13
N PHE A 82 -10.17 -6.32 4.43
CA PHE A 82 -9.82 -6.78 3.09
C PHE A 82 -9.55 -8.29 3.08
N GLN A 83 -8.71 -8.78 4.00
CA GLN A 83 -8.41 -10.22 4.09
C GLN A 83 -9.65 -11.06 4.35
N LYS A 84 -10.56 -10.59 5.21
CA LYS A 84 -11.79 -11.31 5.51
C LYS A 84 -12.67 -11.41 4.27
N ILE A 85 -12.89 -10.31 3.54
CA ILE A 85 -13.69 -10.32 2.32
C ILE A 85 -13.00 -11.13 1.21
N GLU A 86 -11.68 -11.03 1.06
CA GLU A 86 -10.90 -11.77 0.05
C GLU A 86 -10.89 -13.30 0.28
N SER A 87 -11.12 -13.76 1.52
CA SER A 87 -11.08 -15.19 1.88
C SER A 87 -12.46 -15.82 2.12
N GLU A 88 -13.52 -15.01 2.13
CA GLU A 88 -14.87 -15.49 2.35
C GLU A 88 -15.44 -16.17 1.10
N ASN A 89 -16.25 -17.21 1.29
CA ASN A 89 -16.96 -17.85 0.19
C ASN A 89 -18.38 -17.28 0.11
N PHE A 90 -18.64 -16.43 -0.88
CA PHE A 90 -19.96 -15.83 -1.05
C PHE A 90 -20.85 -16.65 -1.98
N GLU A 91 -22.11 -16.82 -1.61
CA GLU A 91 -23.14 -17.38 -2.49
C GLU A 91 -23.75 -16.32 -3.42
N SER A 92 -23.77 -15.06 -2.97
CA SER A 92 -24.36 -13.94 -3.72
C SER A 92 -23.51 -13.57 -4.93
N LYS A 93 -24.15 -13.52 -6.11
CA LYS A 93 -23.53 -13.04 -7.36
C LYS A 93 -22.95 -11.62 -7.21
N LEU A 94 -23.65 -10.73 -6.50
CA LEU A 94 -23.20 -9.36 -6.28
C LEU A 94 -21.92 -9.32 -5.44
N LEU A 95 -21.87 -10.09 -4.34
CA LEU A 95 -20.70 -10.12 -3.46
C LEU A 95 -19.50 -10.77 -4.15
N ASN A 96 -19.71 -11.81 -4.95
CA ASN A 96 -18.65 -12.40 -5.79
C ASN A 96 -18.09 -11.40 -6.81
N GLN A 97 -18.95 -10.58 -7.43
CA GLN A 97 -18.51 -9.52 -8.35
C GLN A 97 -17.68 -8.43 -7.63
N LEU A 98 -18.08 -8.06 -6.40
CA LEU A 98 -17.35 -7.12 -5.57
C LEU A 98 -16.00 -7.69 -5.11
N GLN A 99 -15.98 -8.94 -4.64
CA GLN A 99 -14.75 -9.64 -4.23
C GLN A 99 -13.77 -9.79 -5.41
N GLY A 100 -14.26 -10.05 -6.61
CA GLY A 100 -13.43 -10.16 -7.83
C GLY A 100 -12.66 -8.87 -8.18
N LYS A 101 -13.12 -7.70 -7.72
CA LYS A 101 -12.39 -6.43 -7.87
C LYS A 101 -11.26 -6.27 -6.86
N LEU A 102 -11.29 -7.03 -5.75
CA LEU A 102 -10.22 -7.04 -4.74
C LEU A 102 -9.11 -8.04 -5.07
N VAL A 103 -9.44 -9.07 -5.85
CA VAL A 103 -8.55 -10.16 -6.25
C VAL A 103 -8.51 -10.26 -7.77
N GLU A 104 -7.49 -9.67 -8.39
CA GLU A 104 -7.30 -9.71 -9.84
C GLU A 104 -5.99 -10.40 -10.21
N GLY A 105 -6.07 -11.64 -10.71
CA GLY A 105 -4.89 -12.44 -11.04
C GLY A 105 -3.96 -12.65 -9.82
N ASN A 106 -2.77 -12.03 -9.86
CA ASN A 106 -1.81 -12.07 -8.75
C ASN A 106 -1.93 -10.88 -7.78
N TYR A 107 -2.87 -9.97 -8.02
CA TYR A 107 -3.12 -8.82 -7.16
C TYR A 107 -4.12 -9.16 -6.06
N LYS A 108 -3.82 -8.72 -4.83
CA LYS A 108 -4.73 -8.70 -3.69
C LYS A 108 -4.60 -7.36 -2.98
N ALA A 109 -5.72 -6.71 -2.68
CA ALA A 109 -5.74 -5.41 -2.00
C ALA A 109 -5.04 -5.47 -0.63
N SER A 110 -5.28 -6.53 0.15
CA SER A 110 -4.61 -6.75 1.44
C SER A 110 -3.08 -6.83 1.33
N THR A 111 -2.59 -7.45 0.25
CA THR A 111 -1.14 -7.58 -0.02
C THR A 111 -0.56 -6.26 -0.50
N ALA A 112 -1.32 -5.45 -1.25
CA ALA A 112 -0.90 -4.12 -1.64
C ALA A 112 -0.73 -3.19 -0.42
N ILE A 113 -1.66 -3.24 0.53
CA ILE A 113 -1.56 -2.52 1.82
C ILE A 113 -0.33 -2.98 2.60
N SER A 114 -0.13 -4.30 2.74
CA SER A 114 1.04 -4.84 3.45
C SER A 114 2.37 -4.43 2.81
N LYS A 115 2.43 -4.33 1.47
CA LYS A 115 3.62 -3.82 0.78
C LYS A 115 3.90 -2.36 1.11
N LEU A 116 2.87 -1.51 1.17
CA LEU A 116 3.01 -0.12 1.60
C LEU A 116 3.63 -0.05 3.01
N SER A 117 3.06 -0.77 3.98
CA SER A 117 3.58 -0.84 5.35
C SER A 117 5.06 -1.28 5.36
N SER A 118 5.43 -2.28 4.57
CA SER A 118 6.83 -2.73 4.47
C SER A 118 7.80 -1.66 3.92
N TYR A 119 7.35 -0.80 3.01
CA TYR A 119 8.16 0.30 2.50
C TYR A 119 8.34 1.40 3.54
N ILE A 120 7.27 1.74 4.27
CA ILE A 120 7.29 2.68 5.40
C ILE A 120 8.28 2.19 6.45
N ASP A 121 8.14 0.94 6.92
CA ASP A 121 8.99 0.34 7.95
C ASP A 121 10.47 0.35 7.53
N SER A 122 10.75 0.01 6.26
CA SER A 122 12.10 0.07 5.70
C SER A 122 12.66 1.49 5.62
N LEU A 123 11.81 2.52 5.52
CA LEU A 123 12.24 3.91 5.51
C LEU A 123 12.43 4.44 6.94
N HIS A 124 11.66 3.97 7.92
CA HIS A 124 11.84 4.32 9.33
C HIS A 124 13.23 3.96 9.85
N THR A 125 13.89 2.94 9.30
CA THR A 125 15.27 2.61 9.69
C THR A 125 16.27 3.74 9.43
N MET A 126 15.91 4.74 8.62
CA MET A 126 16.75 5.93 8.41
C MET A 126 16.89 6.80 9.66
N LEU A 127 15.95 6.68 10.61
CA LEU A 127 15.99 7.38 11.89
C LEU A 127 17.07 6.80 12.82
N ASN A 128 17.53 5.57 12.55
CA ASN A 128 18.67 4.98 13.22
C ASN A 128 19.96 5.39 12.50
N LEU A 129 20.68 6.36 13.06
CA LEU A 129 21.84 6.98 12.43
C LEU A 129 22.94 5.97 11.99
N PRO A 130 23.38 5.01 12.84
CA PRO A 130 24.32 3.96 12.41
C PRO A 130 23.84 3.18 11.18
N ILE A 131 22.57 2.75 11.18
CA ILE A 131 21.99 1.99 10.06
C ILE A 131 21.92 2.89 8.82
N ALA A 132 21.44 4.12 8.98
CA ALA A 132 21.32 5.08 7.90
C ALA A 132 22.67 5.37 7.23
N VAL A 133 23.73 5.58 8.01
CA VAL A 133 25.08 5.84 7.50
C VAL A 133 25.63 4.60 6.78
N LEU A 134 25.58 3.43 7.40
CA LEU A 134 26.13 2.21 6.82
C LEU A 134 25.40 1.79 5.54
N PHE A 135 24.07 1.71 5.58
CA PHE A 135 23.26 1.22 4.46
C PHE A 135 23.18 2.22 3.31
N ASN A 136 23.18 3.53 3.57
CA ASN A 136 23.24 4.50 2.49
C ASN A 136 24.65 4.65 1.92
N GLY A 137 25.69 4.62 2.75
CA GLY A 137 27.06 4.72 2.28
C GLY A 137 27.46 3.55 1.37
N ILE A 138 26.97 2.33 1.63
CA ILE A 138 27.27 1.17 0.78
C ILE A 138 26.26 1.04 -0.39
N PHE A 139 24.96 1.17 -0.11
CA PHE A 139 23.93 0.77 -1.07
C PHE A 139 22.88 1.83 -1.40
N LEU A 140 22.98 3.06 -0.90
CA LEU A 140 21.91 4.07 -1.04
C LEU A 140 20.51 3.50 -0.70
N PHE A 141 20.45 2.64 0.32
CA PHE A 141 19.29 1.79 0.60
C PHE A 141 17.99 2.59 0.74
N HIS A 142 17.99 3.65 1.53
CA HIS A 142 16.77 4.41 1.81
C HIS A 142 16.31 5.20 0.58
N VAL A 143 17.24 5.68 -0.25
CA VAL A 143 16.90 6.30 -1.55
C VAL A 143 16.20 5.27 -2.45
N ARG A 144 16.71 4.05 -2.53
CA ARG A 144 16.09 2.98 -3.34
C ARG A 144 14.71 2.60 -2.81
N LYS A 145 14.55 2.41 -1.50
CA LYS A 145 13.26 2.11 -0.87
C LYS A 145 12.24 3.22 -1.09
N TYR A 146 12.67 4.47 -1.03
CA TYR A 146 11.81 5.60 -1.34
C TYR A 146 11.36 5.60 -2.81
N LEU A 147 12.24 5.23 -3.75
CA LEU A 147 11.84 5.07 -5.16
C LEU A 147 10.85 3.91 -5.38
N ASP A 148 11.04 2.80 -4.68
CA ASP A 148 10.11 1.68 -4.74
C ASP A 148 8.74 2.07 -4.19
N LEU A 149 8.68 2.86 -3.12
CA LEU A 149 7.45 3.46 -2.60
C LEU A 149 6.76 4.35 -3.66
N LEU A 150 7.51 5.22 -4.35
CA LEU A 150 6.95 6.07 -5.40
C LEU A 150 6.42 5.25 -6.60
N LYS A 151 7.14 4.20 -7.01
CA LYS A 151 6.69 3.23 -8.03
C LYS A 151 5.41 2.54 -7.62
N TRP A 152 5.34 2.08 -6.37
CA TRP A 152 4.15 1.45 -5.82
C TRP A 152 2.97 2.43 -5.83
N LYS A 153 3.16 3.67 -5.36
CA LYS A 153 2.11 4.71 -5.35
C LYS A 153 1.56 4.97 -6.76
N GLN A 154 2.43 5.05 -7.76
CA GLN A 154 2.01 5.31 -9.14
C GLN A 154 1.27 4.12 -9.75
N SER A 155 1.75 2.90 -9.52
CA SER A 155 1.16 1.68 -10.10
C SER A 155 -0.13 1.24 -9.40
N SER A 156 -0.31 1.55 -8.12
CA SER A 156 -1.42 1.05 -7.31
C SER A 156 -2.62 2.00 -7.23
N ASN A 157 -2.49 3.25 -7.71
CA ASN A 157 -3.46 4.32 -7.41
C ASN A 157 -4.91 4.00 -7.84
N ALA A 158 -5.11 3.47 -9.06
CA ALA A 158 -6.46 3.17 -9.56
C ALA A 158 -7.11 2.01 -8.79
N ASN A 159 -6.37 0.91 -8.62
CA ASN A 159 -6.85 -0.29 -7.92
C ASN A 159 -7.16 0.00 -6.45
N PHE A 160 -6.45 0.94 -5.84
CA PHE A 160 -6.66 1.31 -4.44
C PHE A 160 -7.99 2.03 -4.22
N VAL A 161 -8.36 2.97 -5.10
CA VAL A 161 -9.65 3.69 -5.01
C VAL A 161 -10.81 2.71 -5.19
N GLU A 162 -10.73 1.82 -6.19
CA GLU A 162 -11.76 0.81 -6.42
C GLU A 162 -11.89 -0.16 -5.24
N ALA A 163 -10.77 -0.57 -4.64
CA ALA A 163 -10.79 -1.44 -3.47
C ALA A 163 -11.54 -0.83 -2.28
N PHE A 164 -11.37 0.47 -2.01
CA PHE A 164 -12.12 1.17 -0.97
C PHE A 164 -13.61 1.35 -1.31
N GLU A 165 -13.94 1.56 -2.58
CA GLU A 165 -15.35 1.58 -3.00
C GLU A 165 -16.02 0.22 -2.75
N VAL A 166 -15.32 -0.88 -3.01
CA VAL A 166 -15.80 -2.22 -2.70
C VAL A 166 -16.05 -2.41 -1.21
N ILE A 167 -15.10 -2.02 -0.34
CA ILE A 167 -15.29 -2.07 1.12
C ILE A 167 -16.53 -1.28 1.53
N GLY A 168 -16.67 -0.05 1.06
CA GLY A 168 -17.84 0.78 1.39
C GLY A 168 -19.17 0.14 0.98
N ARG A 169 -19.21 -0.52 -0.19
CA ARG A 169 -20.40 -1.26 -0.63
C ARG A 169 -20.68 -2.48 0.25
N VAL A 170 -19.65 -3.25 0.62
CA VAL A 170 -19.80 -4.41 1.50
C VAL A 170 -20.24 -3.98 2.90
N GLU A 171 -19.67 -2.92 3.46
CA GLU A 171 -20.06 -2.37 4.77
C GLU A 171 -21.50 -1.83 4.76
N ALA A 172 -21.93 -1.17 3.68
CA ALA A 172 -23.32 -0.73 3.53
C ALA A 172 -24.28 -1.92 3.48
N LEU A 173 -23.96 -2.97 2.72
CA LEU A 173 -24.75 -4.20 2.68
C LEU A 173 -24.79 -4.89 4.04
N ASN A 174 -23.66 -4.94 4.76
CA ASN A 174 -23.60 -5.50 6.10
C ASN A 174 -24.46 -4.71 7.10
N SER A 175 -24.48 -3.38 6.98
CA SER A 175 -25.32 -2.51 7.81
C SER A 175 -26.81 -2.77 7.57
N LEU A 176 -27.22 -2.93 6.31
CA LEU A 176 -28.60 -3.29 5.94
C LEU A 176 -28.98 -4.70 6.38
N ALA A 177 -28.06 -5.66 6.25
CA ALA A 177 -28.26 -7.03 6.73
C ALA A 177 -28.46 -7.06 8.24
N ASN A 178 -27.63 -6.34 8.99
CA ASN A 178 -27.77 -6.21 10.44
C ASN A 178 -29.08 -5.51 10.82
N PHE A 179 -29.51 -4.49 10.06
CA PHE A 179 -30.80 -3.84 10.27
C PHE A 179 -31.98 -4.81 10.06
N SER A 180 -31.96 -5.60 8.99
CA SER A 180 -32.99 -6.62 8.72
C SER A 180 -33.00 -7.72 9.79
N PHE A 181 -31.82 -8.19 10.21
CA PHE A 181 -31.69 -9.21 11.25
C PHE A 181 -32.27 -8.74 12.60
N ASN A 182 -31.97 -7.50 12.99
CA ASN A 182 -32.45 -6.94 14.25
C ASN A 182 -33.93 -6.54 14.24
N ASN A 183 -34.57 -6.49 13.05
CA ASN A 183 -35.98 -6.14 12.91
C ASN A 183 -36.71 -7.26 12.14
N PRO A 184 -36.92 -8.46 12.75
CA PRO A 184 -37.46 -9.63 12.05
C PRO A 184 -38.91 -9.47 11.58
N ALA A 185 -39.64 -8.50 12.13
CA ALA A 185 -40.98 -8.15 11.66
C ALA A 185 -40.96 -7.32 10.36
N TYR A 186 -39.82 -6.75 9.97
CA TYR A 186 -39.69 -5.97 8.75
C TYR A 186 -39.55 -6.90 7.55
N VAL A 187 -40.12 -6.48 6.43
CA VAL A 187 -40.17 -7.28 5.20
C VAL A 187 -39.44 -6.57 4.06
N PHE A 188 -38.84 -7.35 3.17
CA PHE A 188 -38.36 -6.84 1.89
C PHE A 188 -39.56 -6.58 0.97
N SER A 189 -39.57 -5.44 0.29
CA SER A 189 -40.64 -5.09 -0.64
C SER A 189 -40.58 -5.90 -1.93
N GLU A 190 -41.75 -6.27 -2.46
CA GLU A 190 -41.87 -6.85 -3.79
C GLU A 190 -41.91 -5.75 -4.85
N ILE A 191 -41.04 -5.86 -5.86
CA ILE A 191 -41.01 -4.91 -6.98
C ILE A 191 -42.09 -5.29 -7.99
N ASN A 192 -43.00 -4.36 -8.31
CA ASN A 192 -44.05 -4.54 -9.31
C ASN A 192 -43.85 -3.61 -10.52
N GLU A 193 -44.31 -4.04 -11.70
CA GLU A 193 -44.23 -3.24 -12.94
C GLU A 193 -45.28 -2.11 -12.99
N ARG A 194 -46.30 -2.18 -12.14
CA ARG A 194 -47.49 -1.32 -12.23
C ARG A 194 -47.26 0.09 -11.64
N LYS A 195 -46.03 0.43 -11.22
CA LYS A 195 -45.65 1.71 -10.58
C LYS A 195 -46.57 2.10 -9.41
N MET A 196 -47.13 1.10 -8.73
CA MET A 196 -48.01 1.30 -7.57
C MET A 196 -47.26 0.97 -6.29
N ILE A 197 -47.55 1.72 -5.25
CA ILE A 197 -47.00 1.51 -3.91
C ILE A 197 -48.14 1.09 -2.99
N GLN A 198 -48.01 -0.07 -2.38
CA GLN A 198 -48.98 -0.62 -1.44
C GLN A 198 -48.26 -1.02 -0.16
N PHE A 199 -48.89 -0.76 0.98
CA PHE A 199 -48.35 -1.08 2.29
C PHE A 199 -49.41 -1.82 3.12
N GLN A 200 -48.96 -2.68 4.02
CA GLN A 200 -49.78 -3.31 5.05
C GLN A 200 -49.03 -3.24 6.37
N ASN A 201 -49.74 -2.89 7.47
CA ASN A 201 -49.17 -2.74 8.81
C ASN A 201 -47.92 -1.83 8.84
N LEU A 202 -48.02 -0.65 8.21
CA LEU A 202 -46.92 0.30 8.11
C LEU A 202 -46.62 0.92 9.49
N GLY A 203 -45.35 0.85 9.90
CA GLY A 203 -44.83 1.50 11.11
C GLY A 203 -43.70 2.48 10.79
N HIS A 204 -43.47 3.46 11.66
CA HIS A 204 -42.35 4.38 11.51
C HIS A 204 -41.08 3.72 12.09
N PRO A 205 -39.98 3.55 11.32
CA PRO A 205 -38.82 2.77 11.77
C PRO A 205 -38.13 3.28 13.05
N LEU A 206 -38.32 4.56 13.38
CA LEU A 206 -37.76 5.21 14.57
C LEU A 206 -38.75 5.39 15.73
N ILE A 207 -40.02 4.98 15.58
CA ILE A 207 -41.00 5.06 16.67
C ILE A 207 -41.18 3.65 17.23
N PRO A 208 -40.94 3.43 18.54
CA PRO A 208 -41.09 2.13 19.14
C PRO A 208 -42.56 1.67 19.06
N GLU A 209 -42.73 0.37 18.83
CA GLU A 209 -44.06 -0.24 18.66
C GLU A 209 -44.88 -0.25 19.97
N LYS A 210 -44.19 -0.16 21.12
CA LYS A 210 -44.78 0.01 22.45
C LYS A 210 -44.21 1.25 23.12
N PHE A 211 -45.11 2.10 23.61
CA PHE A 211 -44.79 3.12 24.61
C PHE A 211 -44.90 2.44 25.98
N GLU A 212 -43.80 2.37 26.74
CA GLU A 212 -43.82 2.00 28.17
C GLU A 212 -44.36 3.16 29.03
#